data_AF-A0A560UQH3-F1
#
_entry.id   AF-A0A560UQH3-F1
#
_cell.length_a   1.000
_cell.length_b   1.000
_cell.length_c   1.000
_cell.angle_alpha   90.00
_cell.angle_beta   90.00
_cell.angle_gamma   90.00
#
_symmetry.space_group_name_H-M   'P 1'
#
loop_
_entity.id
_entity.type
_entity.pdbx_description
1 polymer ?
#
loop_
_entity_poly.entity_id
_entity_poly.type
_entity_poly.pdbx_seq_one_letter_code
_entity_poly.pdbx_strand_id
1 'polypeptide(L)'
;MSIIDSLKKAWHDVEKTIKDAALLPNHLINATKPQKEVSLNVIIENRWGSSIGNVSLSHTYAGEIFDRATFPEIKEGEELGAFDARFRIHGKSIGHDYWIVKFEVDDKIWMCKVNFYCDLYSEDYEDGGHVVCRIEKENGSPEMRIIPPKTSDASVSLQGYPFPESNARPVYAIAHKCNDKYDVALSIHSGCNAIECDLKYDSEGETMYVSHDHASGFSLEAWLDDTKEVMNSYPNEFDLIIFDCKFVSDIGGEKSSKILVKTREIIRKKLTSHGWPINFVFSISEYKNRSAFSEISKNLDGNEGIAIDESSEPEKVESFFKEINCKNVWYGNGIFVAGLKAVSESIRRGSELRDKNGIIKKVYVWTLEKEESIKEYYIDNKVDGVFINPVGMFKGVGNELHVIYGEKSLRLSRRGDDPFAVHK
;
A
#
# COMPACT_ATOMS: atom_id res chain seq x y z
N MET A 1 22.63 23.86 -39.32
CA MET A 1 21.16 23.84 -39.39
C MET A 1 20.71 25.25 -39.68
N SER A 2 19.92 25.49 -40.73
CA SER A 2 19.48 26.86 -41.04
C SER A 2 18.44 27.32 -40.02
N ILE A 3 18.29 28.64 -39.82
CA ILE A 3 17.23 29.21 -38.94
C ILE A 3 15.85 28.67 -39.34
N ILE A 4 15.63 28.44 -40.64
CA ILE A 4 14.39 27.88 -41.19
C ILE A 4 14.15 26.44 -40.72
N ASP A 5 15.20 25.61 -40.62
CA ASP A 5 15.07 24.22 -40.15
C ASP A 5 14.75 24.17 -38.66
N SER A 6 15.35 25.05 -37.85
CA SER A 6 15.04 25.18 -36.42
C SER A 6 13.58 25.62 -36.20
N LEU A 7 13.09 26.56 -37.00
CA LEU A 7 11.70 27.02 -36.93
C LEU A 7 10.70 25.96 -37.37
N LYS A 8 11.02 25.18 -38.42
CA LYS A 8 10.18 24.05 -38.85
C LYS A 8 10.10 22.95 -37.80
N LYS A 9 11.21 22.64 -37.12
CA LYS A 9 11.24 21.68 -36.02
C LYS A 9 10.39 22.17 -34.84
N ALA A 10 10.58 23.42 -34.41
CA ALA A 10 9.79 24.01 -33.34
C ALA A 10 8.28 24.02 -33.67
N TRP A 11 7.91 24.35 -34.91
CA TRP A 11 6.51 24.32 -35.35
C TRP A 11 5.94 22.88 -35.34
N HIS A 12 6.72 21.91 -35.80
CA HIS A 12 6.31 20.51 -35.77
C HIS A 12 6.13 19.98 -34.33
N ASP A 13 7.02 20.37 -33.41
CA ASP A 13 6.92 20.01 -31.99
C ASP A 13 5.68 20.65 -31.34
N VAL A 14 5.32 21.88 -31.71
CA VAL A 14 4.08 22.55 -31.27
C VAL A 14 2.83 21.88 -31.85
N GLU A 15 2.80 21.57 -33.16
CA GLU A 15 1.67 20.85 -33.77
C GLU A 15 1.48 19.46 -33.17
N LYS A 16 2.57 18.76 -32.87
CA LYS A 16 2.55 17.47 -32.18
C LYS A 16 1.97 17.63 -30.77
N THR A 17 2.44 18.62 -30.00
CA THR A 17 1.93 18.91 -28.66
C THR A 17 0.43 19.27 -28.68
N ILE A 18 -0.03 20.03 -29.67
CA ILE A 18 -1.46 20.39 -29.82
C ILE A 18 -2.29 19.16 -30.20
N LYS A 19 -1.81 18.28 -31.08
CA LYS A 19 -2.50 17.03 -31.43
C LYS A 19 -2.55 16.06 -30.26
N ASP A 20 -1.46 15.96 -29.50
CA ASP A 20 -1.39 15.14 -28.29
C ASP A 20 -2.31 15.72 -27.20
N ALA A 21 -2.42 17.06 -27.10
CA ALA A 21 -3.37 17.75 -26.23
C ALA A 21 -4.84 17.55 -26.66
N ALA A 22 -5.12 17.49 -27.97
CA ALA A 22 -6.45 17.22 -28.51
C ALA A 22 -6.86 15.73 -28.40
N LEU A 23 -5.88 14.85 -28.17
CA LEU A 23 -6.07 13.44 -27.84
C LEU A 23 -6.12 13.20 -26.33
N LEU A 24 -6.01 14.25 -25.49
CA LEU A 24 -6.19 14.09 -24.06
C LEU A 24 -7.60 13.53 -23.81
N PRO A 25 -7.71 12.36 -23.16
CA PRO A 25 -8.99 11.72 -22.98
C PRO A 25 -9.97 12.67 -22.28
N ASN A 26 -11.26 12.62 -22.63
CA ASN A 26 -12.31 13.54 -22.17
C ASN A 26 -12.34 13.82 -20.65
N HIS A 27 -11.77 12.91 -19.83
CA HIS A 27 -11.62 13.13 -18.39
C HIS A 27 -10.70 14.32 -18.03
N LEU A 28 -9.68 14.64 -18.85
CA LEU A 28 -8.79 15.79 -18.61
C LEU A 28 -9.44 17.14 -18.97
N ILE A 29 -10.35 17.17 -19.93
CA ILE A 29 -11.09 18.40 -20.29
C ILE A 29 -12.09 18.78 -19.18
N ASN A 30 -12.69 17.78 -18.51
CA ASN A 30 -13.60 18.00 -17.40
C ASN A 30 -12.91 18.43 -16.09
N ALA A 31 -11.59 18.28 -15.97
CA ALA A 31 -10.82 18.65 -14.78
C ALA A 31 -10.76 20.18 -14.51
N THR A 32 -11.18 21.02 -15.47
CA THR A 32 -11.06 22.48 -15.37
C THR A 32 -12.30 23.17 -14.81
N LYS A 33 -13.43 22.46 -14.66
CA LYS A 33 -14.66 23.06 -14.14
C LYS A 33 -14.68 22.96 -12.61
N PRO A 34 -15.19 23.99 -11.90
CA PRO A 34 -15.29 23.94 -10.45
C PRO A 34 -16.15 22.74 -10.03
N GLN A 35 -15.54 21.86 -9.24
CA GLN A 35 -16.19 20.71 -8.65
C GLN A 35 -16.66 21.10 -7.25
N LYS A 36 -17.87 20.66 -6.88
CA LYS A 36 -18.36 20.82 -5.51
C LYS A 36 -18.18 19.49 -4.79
N GLU A 37 -17.37 19.48 -3.74
CA GLU A 37 -17.34 18.37 -2.78
C GLU A 37 -18.64 18.40 -1.98
N VAL A 38 -19.29 17.24 -1.92
CA VAL A 38 -20.52 17.00 -1.17
C VAL A 38 -20.35 15.73 -0.36
N SER A 39 -21.27 15.50 0.58
CA SER A 39 -21.29 14.27 1.35
C SER A 39 -22.70 13.72 1.50
N LEU A 40 -22.82 12.40 1.56
CA LEU A 40 -24.05 11.68 1.84
C LEU A 40 -23.85 10.76 3.04
N ASN A 41 -24.81 10.72 3.94
CA ASN A 41 -24.76 9.79 5.05
C ASN A 41 -24.79 8.34 4.52
N VAL A 42 -23.96 7.49 5.09
CA VAL A 42 -23.91 6.06 4.81
C VAL A 42 -24.41 5.31 6.03
N ILE A 43 -25.33 4.38 5.81
CA ILE A 43 -25.71 3.37 6.79
C ILE A 43 -25.26 1.99 6.33
N ILE A 44 -24.95 1.12 7.28
CA ILE A 44 -24.72 -0.30 7.05
C ILE A 44 -25.90 -1.09 7.59
N GLU A 45 -26.41 -2.02 6.77
CA GLU A 45 -27.57 -2.85 7.07
C GLU A 45 -27.17 -4.33 7.01
N ASN A 46 -27.39 -5.06 8.11
CA ASN A 46 -27.12 -6.49 8.15
C ASN A 46 -28.41 -7.31 7.86
N ARG A 47 -28.41 -8.04 6.75
CA ARG A 47 -29.46 -9.01 6.33
C ARG A 47 -28.86 -10.40 6.08
N TRP A 48 -27.77 -10.73 6.77
CA TRP A 48 -27.02 -11.96 6.57
C TRP A 48 -27.78 -13.22 7.06
N GLY A 49 -28.73 -13.03 7.97
CA GLY A 49 -29.48 -14.06 8.69
C GLY A 49 -28.95 -14.34 10.11
N SER A 50 -27.95 -13.59 10.58
CA SER A 50 -27.38 -13.68 11.94
C SER A 50 -26.51 -12.44 12.24
N SER A 51 -26.06 -12.28 13.49
CA SER A 51 -25.07 -11.24 13.82
C SER A 51 -23.79 -11.44 13.02
N ILE A 52 -23.20 -10.34 12.55
CA ILE A 52 -21.87 -10.30 11.95
C ILE A 52 -20.91 -9.53 12.87
N GLY A 53 -19.67 -10.00 12.98
CA GLY A 53 -18.65 -9.42 13.86
C GLY A 53 -17.54 -8.71 13.09
N ASN A 54 -16.75 -7.90 13.80
CA ASN A 54 -15.52 -7.26 13.30
C ASN A 54 -15.70 -6.61 11.91
N VAL A 55 -16.79 -5.87 11.76
CA VAL A 55 -17.19 -5.26 10.50
C VAL A 55 -16.35 -4.02 10.25
N SER A 56 -15.80 -3.89 9.05
CA SER A 56 -15.27 -2.64 8.54
C SER A 56 -15.91 -2.32 7.20
N LEU A 57 -16.43 -1.10 7.09
CA LEU A 57 -16.92 -0.54 5.84
C LEU A 57 -16.05 0.67 5.50
N SER A 58 -15.57 0.72 4.27
CA SER A 58 -14.76 1.81 3.78
C SER A 58 -15.24 2.27 2.41
N HIS A 59 -15.11 3.57 2.17
CA HIS A 59 -15.45 4.24 0.92
C HIS A 59 -14.24 5.04 0.43
N THR A 60 -14.00 5.05 -0.88
CA THR A 60 -13.11 6.04 -1.50
C THR A 60 -13.64 6.60 -2.81
N TYR A 61 -13.59 7.93 -2.94
CA TYR A 61 -13.91 8.62 -4.19
C TYR A 61 -12.64 8.91 -4.98
N ALA A 62 -12.56 8.36 -6.19
CA ALA A 62 -11.43 8.54 -7.12
C ALA A 62 -10.04 8.25 -6.53
N GLY A 63 -9.95 7.51 -5.42
CA GLY A 63 -8.70 7.25 -4.71
C GLY A 63 -8.13 8.46 -3.95
N GLU A 64 -8.92 9.53 -3.77
CA GLU A 64 -8.45 10.77 -3.13
C GLU A 64 -9.11 11.03 -1.78
N ILE A 65 -10.40 10.67 -1.67
CA ILE A 65 -11.20 10.89 -0.47
C ILE A 65 -11.44 9.53 0.17
N PHE A 66 -11.25 9.42 1.49
CA PHE A 66 -11.32 8.16 2.22
C PHE A 66 -12.20 8.32 3.44
N ASP A 67 -13.22 7.47 3.55
CA ASP A 67 -14.13 7.42 4.68
C ASP A 67 -14.21 5.98 5.18
N ARG A 68 -14.32 5.78 6.50
CA ARG A 68 -14.28 4.46 7.11
C ARG A 68 -15.06 4.41 8.42
N ALA A 69 -15.73 3.28 8.65
CA ALA A 69 -16.28 2.91 9.93
C ALA A 69 -15.90 1.47 10.30
N THR A 70 -15.81 1.21 11.60
CA THR A 70 -15.63 -0.15 12.13
C THR A 70 -16.66 -0.40 13.22
N PHE A 71 -17.18 -1.63 13.26
CA PHE A 71 -18.19 -2.07 14.20
C PHE A 71 -17.76 -3.40 14.81
N PRO A 72 -17.75 -3.55 16.15
CA PRO A 72 -17.42 -4.83 16.77
C PRO A 72 -18.45 -5.91 16.44
N GLU A 73 -19.72 -5.54 16.33
CA GLU A 73 -20.84 -6.41 15.96
C GLU A 73 -21.94 -5.58 15.28
N ILE A 74 -22.66 -6.18 14.33
CA ILE A 74 -23.93 -5.69 13.79
C ILE A 74 -24.95 -6.84 13.84
N LYS A 75 -26.06 -6.65 14.54
CA LYS A 75 -27.10 -7.69 14.70
C LYS A 75 -27.92 -7.88 13.43
N GLU A 76 -28.53 -9.05 13.28
CA GLU A 76 -29.45 -9.29 12.17
C GLU A 76 -30.59 -8.27 12.14
N GLY A 77 -30.81 -7.64 10.98
CA GLY A 77 -31.81 -6.61 10.76
C GLY A 77 -31.46 -5.23 11.34
N GLU A 78 -30.27 -5.05 11.92
CA GLU A 78 -29.81 -3.77 12.45
C GLU A 78 -29.29 -2.85 11.34
N GLU A 79 -29.58 -1.55 11.49
CA GLU A 79 -29.07 -0.46 10.66
C GLU A 79 -28.24 0.48 11.54
N LEU A 80 -26.99 0.72 11.15
CA LEU A 80 -26.08 1.61 11.88
C LEU A 80 -25.54 2.70 10.96
N GLY A 81 -25.48 3.94 11.46
CA GLY A 81 -24.75 5.01 10.79
C GLY A 81 -23.25 4.71 10.76
N ALA A 82 -22.64 4.84 9.59
CA ALA A 82 -21.23 4.56 9.36
C ALA A 82 -20.39 5.84 9.29
N PHE A 83 -20.54 6.60 8.22
CA PHE A 83 -19.81 7.83 7.94
C PHE A 83 -20.57 8.65 6.89
N ASP A 84 -20.09 9.85 6.60
CA ASP A 84 -20.58 10.61 5.45
C ASP A 84 -19.64 10.38 4.26
N ALA A 85 -20.10 9.65 3.24
CA ALA A 85 -19.35 9.39 2.02
C ALA A 85 -19.15 10.70 1.26
N ARG A 86 -17.91 11.14 1.14
CA ARG A 86 -17.54 12.38 0.45
C ARG A 86 -17.17 12.10 -1.00
N PHE A 87 -17.78 12.86 -1.91
CA PHE A 87 -17.57 12.71 -3.35
C PHE A 87 -17.73 14.07 -4.05
N ARG A 88 -17.36 14.15 -5.33
CA ARG A 88 -17.42 15.40 -6.09
C ARG A 88 -18.49 15.34 -7.17
N ILE A 89 -19.36 16.34 -7.19
CA ILE A 89 -20.40 16.49 -8.22
C ILE A 89 -20.02 17.58 -9.23
N HIS A 90 -20.14 17.24 -10.52
CA HIS A 90 -20.09 18.19 -11.62
C HIS A 90 -20.89 17.68 -12.84
N GLY A 91 -22.18 18.01 -12.93
CA GLY A 91 -23.05 17.40 -13.94
C GLY A 91 -23.25 15.91 -13.64
N LYS A 92 -22.86 15.02 -14.56
CA LYS A 92 -22.83 13.56 -14.29
C LYS A 92 -21.59 13.22 -13.45
N SER A 93 -21.62 12.11 -12.69
CA SER A 93 -20.45 11.67 -11.91
C SER A 93 -19.21 11.59 -12.81
N ILE A 94 -18.08 12.07 -12.26
CA ILE A 94 -16.78 12.18 -12.94
C ILE A 94 -15.72 11.27 -12.30
N GLY A 95 -16.08 10.49 -11.28
CA GLY A 95 -15.21 9.57 -10.57
C GLY A 95 -15.99 8.33 -10.12
N HIS A 96 -15.25 7.33 -9.65
CA HIS A 96 -15.83 6.11 -9.11
C HIS A 96 -15.79 6.14 -7.58
N ASP A 97 -16.89 5.76 -6.95
CA ASP A 97 -17.04 5.57 -5.51
C ASP A 97 -16.78 4.09 -5.23
N TYR A 98 -15.56 3.78 -4.77
CA TYR A 98 -15.13 2.43 -4.46
C TYR A 98 -15.56 2.05 -3.04
N TRP A 99 -16.02 0.82 -2.87
CA TRP A 99 -16.55 0.33 -1.60
C TRP A 99 -15.86 -0.97 -1.21
N ILE A 100 -15.43 -1.04 0.05
CA ILE A 100 -14.81 -2.23 0.62
C ILE A 100 -15.53 -2.58 1.92
N VAL A 101 -16.03 -3.82 2.00
CA VAL A 101 -16.54 -4.38 3.25
C VAL A 101 -15.71 -5.61 3.65
N LYS A 102 -15.47 -5.73 4.95
CA LYS A 102 -14.90 -6.92 5.58
C LYS A 102 -15.66 -7.21 6.87
N PHE A 103 -16.00 -8.47 7.13
CA PHE A 103 -16.67 -8.88 8.36
C PHE A 103 -16.43 -10.36 8.65
N GLU A 104 -16.83 -10.80 9.84
CA GLU A 104 -16.62 -12.15 10.36
C GLU A 104 -17.95 -12.80 10.74
N VAL A 105 -18.23 -13.98 10.17
CA VAL A 105 -19.42 -14.80 10.46
C VAL A 105 -19.27 -16.18 9.84
N ASP A 106 -19.97 -17.19 10.36
CA ASP A 106 -19.96 -18.56 9.83
C ASP A 106 -18.53 -19.16 9.74
N ASP A 107 -17.71 -18.93 10.77
CA ASP A 107 -16.29 -19.34 10.85
C ASP A 107 -15.41 -18.84 9.67
N LYS A 108 -15.80 -17.71 9.08
CA LYS A 108 -15.13 -17.11 7.92
C LYS A 108 -14.96 -15.61 8.05
N ILE A 109 -13.97 -15.12 7.33
CA ILE A 109 -13.77 -13.70 7.01
C ILE A 109 -14.38 -13.46 5.62
N TRP A 110 -15.37 -12.59 5.53
CA TRP A 110 -16.02 -12.23 4.28
C TRP A 110 -15.52 -10.89 3.78
N MET A 111 -15.21 -10.81 2.47
CA MET A 111 -14.75 -9.57 1.83
C MET A 111 -15.32 -9.45 0.42
N CYS A 112 -15.59 -8.22 -0.03
CA CYS A 112 -15.83 -7.97 -1.45
C CYS A 112 -14.50 -7.84 -2.22
N LYS A 113 -14.57 -7.84 -3.56
CA LYS A 113 -13.41 -7.50 -4.39
C LYS A 113 -12.99 -6.03 -4.14
N VAL A 114 -11.68 -5.79 -4.11
CA VAL A 114 -11.08 -4.47 -3.81
C VAL A 114 -11.44 -3.39 -4.83
N ASN A 115 -11.77 -3.77 -6.07
CA ASN A 115 -12.10 -2.85 -7.15
C ASN A 115 -13.60 -2.70 -7.42
N PHE A 116 -14.45 -3.05 -6.45
CA PHE A 116 -15.88 -2.80 -6.58
C PHE A 116 -16.17 -1.31 -6.39
N TYR A 117 -16.97 -0.76 -7.29
CA TYR A 117 -17.41 0.62 -7.26
C TYR A 117 -18.84 0.75 -7.75
N CYS A 118 -19.49 1.82 -7.34
CA CYS A 118 -20.64 2.41 -8.01
C CYS A 118 -20.37 3.91 -8.20
N ASP A 119 -21.26 4.62 -8.88
CA ASP A 119 -21.13 6.07 -9.03
C ASP A 119 -22.24 6.74 -8.24
N LEU A 120 -21.91 7.72 -7.40
CA LEU A 120 -22.86 8.62 -6.75
C LEU A 120 -23.06 9.87 -7.59
N TYR A 121 -24.31 10.31 -7.74
CA TYR A 121 -24.66 11.43 -8.61
C TYR A 121 -25.21 12.63 -7.85
N SER A 122 -25.35 13.78 -8.54
CA SER A 122 -25.99 14.96 -7.96
C SER A 122 -27.42 14.67 -7.52
N GLU A 123 -28.15 13.82 -8.25
CA GLU A 123 -29.51 13.45 -7.90
C GLU A 123 -29.59 12.69 -6.57
N ASP A 124 -28.59 11.89 -6.23
CA ASP A 124 -28.49 11.19 -4.94
C ASP A 124 -28.30 12.18 -3.79
N TYR A 125 -27.41 13.17 -3.99
CA TYR A 125 -27.18 14.24 -3.02
C TYR A 125 -28.41 15.14 -2.84
N GLU A 126 -29.08 15.50 -3.93
CA GLU A 126 -30.26 16.39 -3.92
C GLU A 126 -31.49 15.75 -3.29
N ASP A 127 -31.59 14.42 -3.32
CA ASP A 127 -32.67 13.69 -2.64
C ASP A 127 -32.60 13.87 -1.12
N GLY A 128 -31.40 14.04 -0.57
CA GLY A 128 -31.18 14.22 0.87
C GLY A 128 -31.36 12.94 1.71
N GLY A 129 -31.48 11.79 1.05
CA GLY A 129 -31.48 10.46 1.67
C GLY A 129 -30.10 10.02 2.15
N HIS A 130 -29.93 8.71 2.31
CA HIS A 130 -28.67 8.08 2.70
C HIS A 130 -28.32 6.93 1.75
N VAL A 131 -27.04 6.62 1.63
CA VAL A 131 -26.57 5.42 0.94
C VAL A 131 -26.68 4.25 1.89
N VAL A 132 -27.30 3.15 1.46
CA VAL A 132 -27.35 1.90 2.23
C VAL A 132 -26.31 0.93 1.70
N CYS A 133 -25.39 0.50 2.58
CA CYS A 133 -24.55 -0.66 2.35
C CYS A 133 -25.19 -1.88 3.00
N ARG A 134 -25.87 -2.71 2.22
CA ARG A 134 -26.55 -3.92 2.69
C ARG A 134 -25.66 -5.13 2.51
N ILE A 135 -25.52 -5.93 3.56
CA ILE A 135 -24.83 -7.23 3.55
C ILE A 135 -25.89 -8.32 3.62
N GLU A 136 -25.98 -9.20 2.62
CA GLU A 136 -27.07 -10.18 2.52
C GLU A 136 -26.67 -11.50 1.84
N LYS A 137 -27.59 -12.47 1.86
CA LYS A 137 -27.50 -13.74 1.12
C LYS A 137 -28.63 -13.84 0.09
N GLU A 138 -28.55 -13.12 -1.03
CA GLU A 138 -29.59 -13.17 -2.06
C GLU A 138 -29.64 -14.57 -2.72
N ASN A 139 -30.76 -15.27 -2.57
CA ASN A 139 -30.93 -16.66 -3.03
C ASN A 139 -29.83 -17.61 -2.54
N GLY A 140 -29.30 -17.35 -1.34
CA GLY A 140 -28.21 -18.13 -0.74
C GLY A 140 -26.80 -17.73 -1.22
N SER A 141 -26.69 -16.75 -2.12
CA SER A 141 -25.40 -16.21 -2.57
C SER A 141 -25.00 -15.00 -1.71
N PRO A 142 -23.85 -15.04 -1.03
CA PRO A 142 -23.31 -13.91 -0.28
C PRO A 142 -23.04 -12.70 -1.16
N GLU A 143 -23.59 -11.54 -0.80
CA GLU A 143 -23.36 -10.29 -1.53
C GLU A 143 -23.35 -9.05 -0.63
N MET A 144 -22.70 -8.01 -1.14
CA MET A 144 -22.84 -6.64 -0.67
C MET A 144 -23.57 -5.85 -1.74
N ARG A 145 -24.55 -5.04 -1.34
CA ARG A 145 -25.31 -4.14 -2.20
C ARG A 145 -25.16 -2.71 -1.71
N ILE A 146 -24.80 -1.80 -2.61
CA ILE A 146 -24.81 -0.35 -2.37
C ILE A 146 -26.08 0.20 -3.02
N ILE A 147 -26.90 0.86 -2.22
CA ILE A 147 -28.19 1.41 -2.63
C ILE A 147 -28.13 2.93 -2.44
N PRO A 148 -27.83 3.70 -3.50
CA PRO A 148 -27.95 5.14 -3.46
C PRO A 148 -29.41 5.59 -3.21
N PRO A 149 -29.64 6.81 -2.69
CA PRO A 149 -30.97 7.35 -2.45
C PRO A 149 -31.90 7.32 -3.68
N LYS A 150 -31.36 7.57 -4.87
CA LYS A 150 -32.17 7.82 -6.07
C LYS A 150 -31.70 7.07 -7.31
N THR A 151 -30.40 6.89 -7.49
CA THR A 151 -29.84 6.17 -8.63
C THR A 151 -29.85 4.65 -8.41
N SER A 152 -29.52 3.91 -9.46
CA SER A 152 -29.57 2.44 -9.43
C SER A 152 -28.61 1.86 -8.40
N ASP A 153 -29.03 0.75 -7.78
CA ASP A 153 -28.19 -0.04 -6.91
C ASP A 153 -27.06 -0.74 -7.67
N ALA A 154 -26.03 -1.11 -6.93
CA ALA A 154 -24.93 -1.93 -7.41
C ALA A 154 -24.65 -3.04 -6.42
N SER A 155 -24.42 -4.26 -6.88
CA SER A 155 -24.08 -5.38 -6.02
C SER A 155 -22.78 -6.07 -6.43
N VAL A 156 -22.19 -6.78 -5.47
CA VAL A 156 -20.99 -7.58 -5.66
C VAL A 156 -21.01 -8.81 -4.79
N SER A 157 -20.58 -9.93 -5.35
CA SER A 157 -20.42 -11.16 -4.61
C SER A 157 -19.35 -11.02 -3.52
N LEU A 158 -19.64 -11.57 -2.35
CA LEU A 158 -18.71 -11.65 -1.24
C LEU A 158 -17.95 -12.98 -1.27
N GLN A 159 -16.66 -12.91 -1.01
CA GLN A 159 -15.79 -14.08 -0.92
C GLN A 159 -15.51 -14.40 0.54
N GLY A 160 -15.79 -15.64 0.92
CA GLY A 160 -15.55 -16.14 2.27
C GLY A 160 -14.22 -16.87 2.37
N TYR A 161 -13.38 -16.42 3.29
CA TYR A 161 -12.04 -16.93 3.57
C TYR A 161 -12.02 -17.63 4.93
N PRO A 162 -11.21 -18.68 5.11
CA PRO A 162 -11.04 -19.28 6.42
C PRO A 162 -10.37 -18.31 7.40
N PHE A 163 -10.61 -18.49 8.70
CA PHE A 163 -9.76 -17.88 9.71
C PHE A 163 -8.33 -18.44 9.64
N PRO A 164 -7.31 -17.59 9.85
CA PRO A 164 -5.93 -18.04 9.95
C PRO A 164 -5.74 -18.90 11.21
N GLU A 165 -4.79 -19.83 11.17
CA GLU A 165 -4.38 -20.61 12.34
C GLU A 165 -3.79 -19.71 13.42
N SER A 166 -3.86 -20.12 14.69
CA SER A 166 -3.31 -19.34 15.80
C SER A 166 -1.79 -19.11 15.70
N ASN A 167 -1.09 -20.00 15.00
CA ASN A 167 0.32 -19.92 14.67
C ASN A 167 0.54 -19.52 13.20
N ALA A 168 -0.44 -18.92 12.52
CA ALA A 168 -0.24 -18.43 11.17
C ALA A 168 0.90 -17.41 11.12
N ARG A 169 1.72 -17.53 10.08
CA ARG A 169 2.88 -16.67 9.85
C ARG A 169 2.43 -15.26 9.47
N PRO A 170 2.87 -14.22 10.20
CA PRO A 170 2.62 -12.84 9.79
C PRO A 170 3.37 -12.53 8.50
N VAL A 171 2.67 -11.97 7.53
CA VAL A 171 3.22 -11.54 6.24
C VAL A 171 2.84 -10.09 5.92
N TYR A 172 3.58 -9.48 4.99
CA TYR A 172 3.45 -8.11 4.56
C TYR A 172 3.05 -8.02 3.09
N ALA A 173 1.82 -7.58 2.85
CA ALA A 173 1.40 -7.09 1.54
C ALA A 173 1.90 -5.65 1.39
N ILE A 174 2.98 -5.47 0.62
CA ILE A 174 3.73 -4.22 0.54
C ILE A 174 3.33 -3.49 -0.73
N ALA A 175 2.65 -2.36 -0.60
CA ALA A 175 2.39 -1.51 -1.76
C ALA A 175 3.67 -0.79 -2.21
N HIS A 176 4.00 -0.94 -3.47
CA HIS A 176 5.21 -0.40 -4.09
C HIS A 176 4.99 1.05 -4.56
N LYS A 177 6.01 1.90 -4.40
CA LYS A 177 6.06 3.29 -4.88
C LYS A 177 4.98 4.21 -4.33
N CYS A 178 4.67 4.12 -3.04
CA CYS A 178 3.75 5.04 -2.38
C CYS A 178 4.39 6.41 -2.12
N ASN A 179 4.76 7.11 -3.19
CA ASN A 179 5.53 8.35 -3.14
C ASN A 179 4.69 9.61 -2.91
N ASP A 180 3.37 9.48 -3.00
CA ASP A 180 2.43 10.52 -2.62
C ASP A 180 1.41 10.01 -1.60
N LYS A 181 0.69 10.95 -0.97
CA LYS A 181 -0.28 10.63 0.07
C LYS A 181 -1.47 9.80 -0.42
N TYR A 182 -1.85 9.96 -1.69
CA TYR A 182 -2.99 9.25 -2.25
C TYR A 182 -2.63 7.78 -2.44
N ASP A 183 -1.42 7.49 -2.92
CA ASP A 183 -0.94 6.12 -3.02
C ASP A 183 -0.86 5.44 -1.66
N VAL A 184 -0.40 6.14 -0.62
CA VAL A 184 -0.39 5.62 0.77
C VAL A 184 -1.81 5.26 1.21
N ALA A 185 -2.73 6.23 1.14
CA ALA A 185 -4.10 6.05 1.60
C ALA A 185 -4.83 4.97 0.81
N LEU A 186 -4.71 4.99 -0.52
CA LEU A 186 -5.32 4.01 -1.41
C LEU A 186 -4.80 2.60 -1.16
N SER A 187 -3.49 2.44 -0.96
CA SER A 187 -2.89 1.14 -0.71
C SER A 187 -3.36 0.50 0.59
N ILE A 188 -3.31 1.28 1.69
CA ILE A 188 -3.77 0.80 3.00
C ILE A 188 -5.28 0.55 3.00
N HIS A 189 -6.05 1.44 2.35
CA HIS A 189 -7.48 1.26 2.17
C HIS A 189 -7.82 -0.01 1.38
N SER A 190 -7.02 -0.31 0.35
CA SER A 190 -7.15 -1.50 -0.49
C SER A 190 -6.79 -2.80 0.22
N GLY A 191 -6.24 -2.72 1.45
CA GLY A 191 -5.97 -3.85 2.32
C GLY A 191 -4.50 -4.21 2.48
N CYS A 192 -3.57 -3.47 1.86
CA CYS A 192 -2.15 -3.60 2.16
C CYS A 192 -1.89 -3.23 3.63
N ASN A 193 -0.99 -3.94 4.29
CA ASN A 193 -0.56 -3.62 5.66
C ASN A 193 0.82 -2.95 5.72
N ALA A 194 1.47 -2.80 4.57
CA ALA A 194 2.75 -2.15 4.44
C ALA A 194 2.84 -1.34 3.15
N ILE A 195 3.74 -0.36 3.14
CA ILE A 195 4.08 0.43 1.96
C ILE A 195 5.59 0.53 1.79
N GLU A 196 6.03 0.85 0.59
CA GLU A 196 7.36 1.35 0.30
C GLU A 196 7.28 2.74 -0.35
N CYS A 197 8.26 3.59 -0.05
CA CYS A 197 8.46 4.85 -0.76
C CYS A 197 9.95 5.14 -1.05
N ASP A 198 10.19 5.83 -2.15
CA ASP A 198 11.51 6.17 -2.67
C ASP A 198 12.05 7.46 -2.03
N LEU A 199 13.28 7.43 -1.52
CA LEU A 199 13.94 8.59 -0.95
C LEU A 199 15.05 9.13 -1.86
N LYS A 200 14.93 10.41 -2.22
CA LYS A 200 15.94 11.18 -2.97
C LYS A 200 16.44 12.36 -2.14
N TYR A 201 17.74 12.60 -2.16
CA TYR A 201 18.37 13.68 -1.40
C TYR A 201 18.93 14.74 -2.34
N ASP A 202 18.47 15.97 -2.15
CA ASP A 202 19.07 17.16 -2.76
C ASP A 202 20.25 17.62 -1.90
N SER A 203 21.47 17.47 -2.43
CA SER A 203 22.68 17.88 -1.73
C SER A 203 22.89 19.39 -1.68
N GLU A 204 22.29 20.16 -2.58
CA GLU A 204 22.43 21.62 -2.59
C GLU A 204 21.50 22.26 -1.55
N GLY A 205 20.24 21.82 -1.52
CA GLY A 205 19.24 22.24 -0.54
C GLY A 205 19.27 21.49 0.79
N GLU A 206 20.14 20.49 0.95
CA GLU A 206 20.18 19.55 2.08
C GLU A 206 18.82 18.97 2.47
N THR A 207 17.97 18.69 1.48
CA THR A 207 16.57 18.31 1.68
C THR A 207 16.30 16.89 1.18
N MET A 208 15.56 16.11 1.96
CA MET A 208 15.07 14.79 1.56
C MET A 208 13.69 14.91 0.94
N TYR A 209 13.50 14.29 -0.22
CA TYR A 209 12.25 14.22 -0.96
C TYR A 209 11.78 12.76 -1.07
N VAL A 210 10.46 12.58 -1.15
CA VAL A 210 9.84 11.29 -1.47
C VAL A 210 9.49 11.28 -2.95
N SER A 211 10.26 10.54 -3.74
CA SER A 211 10.17 10.54 -5.21
C SER A 211 11.09 9.48 -5.82
N HIS A 212 10.58 8.76 -6.82
CA HIS A 212 11.34 7.76 -7.56
C HIS A 212 12.41 8.39 -8.47
N ASP A 213 12.04 9.42 -9.23
CA ASP A 213 12.84 9.88 -10.39
C ASP A 213 13.75 11.07 -10.07
N HIS A 214 13.31 11.96 -9.17
CA HIS A 214 13.94 13.27 -9.00
C HIS A 214 13.97 13.70 -7.53
N ALA A 215 14.99 14.45 -7.12
CA ALA A 215 15.05 15.11 -5.80
C ALA A 215 14.15 16.37 -5.77
N SER A 216 12.86 16.16 -6.07
CA SER A 216 11.81 17.18 -6.09
C SER A 216 10.47 16.52 -5.80
N GLY A 217 9.44 17.33 -5.50
CA GLY A 217 8.12 16.85 -5.10
C GLY A 217 7.87 17.09 -3.61
N PHE A 218 7.28 16.12 -2.92
CA PHE A 218 7.03 16.23 -1.49
C PHE A 218 8.34 16.13 -0.71
N SER A 219 8.57 17.10 0.19
CA SER A 219 9.60 16.91 1.20
C SER A 219 9.22 15.72 2.08
N LEU A 220 10.22 15.03 2.63
CA LEU A 220 9.99 13.92 3.55
C LEU A 220 9.08 14.32 4.71
N GLU A 221 9.27 15.51 5.28
CA GLU A 221 8.42 15.98 6.39
C GLU A 221 6.95 16.13 5.99
N ALA A 222 6.66 16.69 4.82
CA ALA A 222 5.30 16.84 4.33
C ALA A 222 4.65 15.48 4.07
N TRP A 223 5.38 14.57 3.41
CA TRP A 223 4.89 13.21 3.16
C TRP A 223 4.65 12.43 4.47
N LEU A 224 5.50 12.60 5.48
CA LEU A 224 5.32 11.97 6.80
C LEU A 224 4.11 12.52 7.55
N ASP A 225 3.81 13.81 7.43
CA ASP A 225 2.62 14.41 8.04
C ASP A 225 1.34 13.81 7.42
N ASP A 226 1.27 13.73 6.09
CA ASP A 226 0.15 13.09 5.38
C ASP A 226 0.04 11.58 5.72
N THR A 227 1.17 10.86 5.73
CA THR A 227 1.21 9.43 6.06
C THR A 227 0.71 9.16 7.48
N LYS A 228 1.00 10.06 8.42
CA LYS A 228 0.51 9.96 9.81
C LYS A 228 -1.00 10.04 9.90
N GLU A 229 -1.67 10.81 9.04
CA GLU A 229 -3.15 10.85 9.00
C GLU A 229 -3.73 9.48 8.60
N VAL A 230 -3.11 8.83 7.61
CA VAL A 230 -3.48 7.45 7.22
C VAL A 230 -3.21 6.49 8.36
N MET A 231 -2.05 6.55 9.00
CA MET A 231 -1.75 5.72 10.17
C MET A 231 -2.79 5.88 11.28
N ASN A 232 -3.26 7.10 11.55
CA ASN A 232 -4.28 7.31 12.58
C ASN A 232 -5.64 6.73 12.19
N SER A 233 -5.95 6.68 10.89
CA SER A 233 -7.18 6.10 10.34
C SER A 233 -7.15 4.57 10.25
N TYR A 234 -5.94 3.97 10.27
CA TYR A 234 -5.70 2.53 10.18
C TYR A 234 -4.75 2.05 11.30
N PRO A 235 -5.14 2.21 12.58
CA PRO A 235 -4.27 1.99 13.74
C PRO A 235 -3.82 0.53 13.91
N ASN A 236 -4.55 -0.43 13.33
CA ASN A 236 -4.26 -1.86 13.48
C ASN A 236 -3.80 -2.51 12.18
N GLU A 237 -4.11 -1.89 11.04
CA GLU A 237 -3.84 -2.44 9.70
C GLU A 237 -2.54 -1.92 9.10
N PHE A 238 -2.19 -0.64 9.31
CA PHE A 238 -0.97 -0.08 8.77
C PHE A 238 0.22 -0.37 9.70
N ASP A 239 1.06 -1.32 9.33
CA ASP A 239 2.10 -1.91 10.19
C ASP A 239 3.54 -1.47 9.86
N LEU A 240 3.88 -1.33 8.57
CA LEU A 240 5.27 -1.15 8.14
C LEU A 240 5.44 -0.12 7.01
N ILE A 241 6.51 0.68 7.09
CA ILE A 241 7.01 1.51 5.99
C ILE A 241 8.43 1.09 5.61
N ILE A 242 8.67 0.82 4.33
CA ILE A 242 10.01 0.62 3.78
C ILE A 242 10.44 1.90 3.06
N PHE A 243 11.60 2.44 3.42
CA PHE A 243 12.19 3.61 2.79
C PHE A 243 13.30 3.16 1.84
N ASP A 244 13.03 3.15 0.53
CA ASP A 244 14.02 2.82 -0.49
C ASP A 244 14.97 4.00 -0.70
N CYS A 245 16.20 3.87 -0.18
CA CYS A 245 17.16 4.95 -0.11
C CYS A 245 17.93 5.12 -1.43
N LYS A 246 17.22 5.51 -2.49
CA LYS A 246 17.77 5.73 -3.84
C LYS A 246 18.91 6.76 -3.89
N PHE A 247 18.98 7.69 -2.95
CA PHE A 247 20.07 8.67 -2.90
C PHE A 247 21.45 8.05 -2.60
N VAL A 248 21.48 6.83 -2.05
CA VAL A 248 22.74 6.20 -1.63
C VAL A 248 23.63 5.88 -2.83
N SER A 249 23.06 5.47 -3.96
CA SER A 249 23.81 5.25 -5.20
C SER A 249 24.45 6.54 -5.73
N ASP A 250 23.80 7.68 -5.50
CA ASP A 250 24.16 8.96 -6.09
C ASP A 250 25.28 9.65 -5.27
N ILE A 251 25.26 9.49 -3.95
CA ILE A 251 26.17 10.17 -3.01
C ILE A 251 27.30 9.24 -2.54
N GLY A 252 27.08 7.92 -2.58
CA GLY A 252 27.99 6.89 -2.07
C GLY A 252 27.76 6.58 -0.59
N GLY A 253 28.07 5.35 -0.19
CA GLY A 253 27.68 4.82 1.13
C GLY A 253 28.19 5.62 2.33
N GLU A 254 29.47 6.00 2.38
CA GLU A 254 30.03 6.67 3.57
C GLU A 254 29.38 8.04 3.85
N LYS A 255 29.18 8.86 2.82
CA LYS A 255 28.48 10.15 2.95
C LYS A 255 27.01 9.94 3.32
N SER A 256 26.37 8.93 2.72
CA SER A 256 24.98 8.60 2.96
C SER A 256 24.69 8.16 4.39
N SER A 257 25.68 7.59 5.09
CA SER A 257 25.53 7.12 6.47
C SER A 257 25.10 8.24 7.43
N LYS A 258 25.66 9.45 7.29
CA LYS A 258 25.25 10.61 8.10
C LYS A 258 23.88 11.16 7.72
N ILE A 259 23.54 11.09 6.42
CA ILE A 259 22.23 11.52 5.91
C ILE A 259 21.14 10.59 6.48
N LEU A 260 21.35 9.28 6.43
CA LEU A 260 20.43 8.29 7.00
C LEU A 260 20.17 8.50 8.50
N VAL A 261 21.19 8.86 9.28
CA VAL A 261 20.99 9.18 10.71
C VAL A 261 20.05 10.39 10.88
N LYS A 262 20.27 11.47 10.14
CA LYS A 262 19.39 12.66 10.17
C LYS A 262 17.97 12.32 9.70
N THR A 263 17.85 11.56 8.61
CA THR A 263 16.56 11.10 8.07
C THR A 263 15.78 10.27 9.08
N ARG A 264 16.44 9.34 9.78
CA ARG A 264 15.83 8.55 10.87
C ARG A 264 15.33 9.43 12.00
N GLU A 265 16.10 10.45 12.41
CA GLU A 265 15.67 11.36 13.48
C GLU A 265 14.38 12.12 13.11
N ILE A 266 14.25 12.54 11.85
CA ILE A 266 13.03 13.15 11.32
C ILE A 266 11.85 12.16 11.38
N ILE A 267 12.05 10.93 10.89
CA ILE A 267 11.02 9.87 10.90
C ILE A 267 10.58 9.55 12.34
N ARG A 268 11.53 9.34 13.25
CA ARG A 268 11.25 9.11 14.68
C ARG A 268 10.37 10.23 15.25
N LYS A 269 10.79 11.48 15.04
CA LYS A 269 10.07 12.66 15.55
C LYS A 269 8.63 12.73 15.03
N LYS A 270 8.40 12.41 13.76
CA LYS A 270 7.08 12.51 13.12
C LYS A 270 6.16 11.32 13.44
N LEU A 271 6.67 10.09 13.33
CA LEU A 271 5.88 8.86 13.33
C LEU A 271 5.93 8.04 14.64
N THR A 272 6.95 8.21 15.49
CA THR A 272 7.13 7.33 16.68
C THR A 272 6.89 8.03 18.02
N SER A 273 6.79 9.36 18.03
CA SER A 273 6.75 10.18 19.25
C SER A 273 5.42 10.14 20.03
N HIS A 274 4.37 9.46 19.53
CA HIS A 274 3.00 9.56 20.08
C HIS A 274 2.31 8.22 20.39
N GLY A 275 3.01 7.30 21.07
CA GLY A 275 2.40 6.13 21.72
C GLY A 275 2.05 4.94 20.82
N TRP A 276 2.20 5.08 19.50
CA TRP A 276 1.95 4.01 18.52
C TRP A 276 3.09 3.97 17.48
N PRO A 277 4.27 3.42 17.82
CA PRO A 277 5.39 3.38 16.89
C PRO A 277 5.07 2.44 15.72
N ILE A 278 5.15 2.97 14.50
CA ILE A 278 5.14 2.15 13.28
C ILE A 278 6.49 1.47 13.09
N ASN A 279 6.48 0.29 12.47
CA ASN A 279 7.71 -0.38 12.07
C ASN A 279 8.26 0.30 10.80
N PHE A 280 9.58 0.44 10.69
CA PHE A 280 10.17 0.89 9.43
C PHE A 280 11.55 0.30 9.14
N VAL A 281 11.85 0.22 7.84
CA VAL A 281 13.11 -0.34 7.32
C VAL A 281 13.72 0.62 6.31
N PHE A 282 15.02 0.92 6.44
CA PHE A 282 15.78 1.59 5.38
C PHE A 282 16.38 0.56 4.43
N SER A 283 16.03 0.61 3.15
CA SER A 283 16.54 -0.29 2.12
C SER A 283 17.56 0.40 1.21
N ILE A 284 18.56 -0.34 0.72
CA ILE A 284 19.48 0.10 -0.33
C ILE A 284 19.65 -0.99 -1.40
N SER A 285 19.73 -0.57 -2.67
CA SER A 285 19.74 -1.45 -3.85
C SER A 285 21.02 -2.23 -4.10
N GLU A 286 22.16 -1.88 -3.52
CA GLU A 286 23.39 -2.56 -3.89
C GLU A 286 24.29 -2.82 -2.71
N TYR A 287 24.80 -4.05 -2.63
CA TYR A 287 25.79 -4.45 -1.62
C TYR A 287 27.05 -3.57 -1.63
N LYS A 288 27.44 -3.01 -2.78
CA LYS A 288 28.59 -2.09 -2.86
C LYS A 288 28.39 -0.83 -1.99
N ASN A 289 27.14 -0.44 -1.74
CA ASN A 289 26.73 0.73 -0.97
C ASN A 289 26.52 0.46 0.53
N ARG A 290 26.75 -0.77 1.00
CA ARG A 290 26.53 -1.21 2.40
C ARG A 290 27.16 -0.33 3.48
N SER A 291 28.21 0.43 3.15
CA SER A 291 28.81 1.39 4.09
C SER A 291 27.86 2.53 4.50
N ALA A 292 26.73 2.72 3.81
CA ALA A 292 25.63 3.57 4.24
C ALA A 292 25.07 3.18 5.62
N PHE A 293 25.19 1.92 6.02
CA PHE A 293 24.66 1.46 7.30
C PHE A 293 25.63 1.55 8.48
N SER A 294 26.83 2.09 8.28
CA SER A 294 27.89 2.10 9.30
C SER A 294 27.50 2.84 10.58
N GLU A 295 26.76 3.95 10.49
CA GLU A 295 26.37 4.75 11.66
C GLU A 295 24.97 4.41 12.16
N ILE A 296 24.00 4.23 11.25
CA ILE A 296 22.60 4.01 11.64
C ILE A 296 22.42 2.70 12.42
N SER A 297 23.14 1.64 12.05
CA SER A 297 23.06 0.31 12.68
C SER A 297 23.43 0.29 14.17
N LYS A 298 24.20 1.27 14.65
CA LYS A 298 24.68 1.34 16.05
C LYS A 298 23.58 1.68 17.06
N ASN A 299 22.45 2.23 16.60
CA ASN A 299 21.42 2.78 17.48
C ASN A 299 20.01 2.60 16.90
N LEU A 300 19.71 1.42 16.33
CA LEU A 300 18.36 1.07 15.88
C LEU A 300 17.48 0.73 17.09
N ASP A 301 16.25 1.24 17.10
CA ASP A 301 15.22 0.84 18.07
C ASP A 301 14.54 -0.47 17.63
N GLY A 302 13.73 -1.06 18.51
CA GLY A 302 13.10 -2.37 18.27
C GLY A 302 12.15 -2.41 17.06
N ASN A 303 11.64 -1.25 16.61
CA ASN A 303 10.75 -1.10 15.45
C ASN A 303 11.50 -0.62 14.19
N GLU A 304 12.83 -0.60 14.21
CA GLU A 304 13.66 -0.07 13.12
C GLU A 304 14.62 -1.09 12.56
N GLY A 305 14.69 -1.17 11.23
CA GLY A 305 15.54 -2.11 10.54
C GLY A 305 16.27 -1.51 9.35
N ILE A 306 17.13 -2.34 8.78
CA ILE A 306 17.87 -2.04 7.56
C ILE A 306 17.82 -3.24 6.62
N ALA A 307 17.85 -2.97 5.31
CA ALA A 307 17.81 -3.98 4.27
C ALA A 307 18.84 -3.68 3.17
N ILE A 308 19.35 -4.74 2.55
CA ILE A 308 19.96 -4.66 1.22
C ILE A 308 19.00 -5.39 0.29
N ASP A 309 18.47 -4.67 -0.70
CA ASP A 309 17.75 -5.26 -1.83
C ASP A 309 18.66 -5.40 -3.06
N GLU A 310 18.17 -6.15 -4.06
CA GLU A 310 18.85 -6.48 -5.34
C GLU A 310 20.22 -7.18 -5.25
N SER A 311 20.59 -7.76 -4.10
CA SER A 311 21.79 -8.60 -4.00
C SER A 311 21.45 -10.06 -4.30
N SER A 312 22.12 -10.67 -5.29
CA SER A 312 22.00 -12.11 -5.58
C SER A 312 22.78 -13.01 -4.62
N GLU A 313 23.47 -12.46 -3.62
CA GLU A 313 24.39 -13.18 -2.72
C GLU A 313 24.01 -12.99 -1.24
N PRO A 314 22.92 -13.63 -0.75
CA PRO A 314 22.41 -13.41 0.60
C PRO A 314 23.42 -13.74 1.71
N GLU A 315 24.35 -14.68 1.51
CA GLU A 315 25.42 -14.98 2.48
C GLU A 315 26.40 -13.81 2.66
N LYS A 316 26.68 -13.05 1.60
CA LYS A 316 27.53 -11.86 1.70
C LYS A 316 26.83 -10.77 2.50
N VAL A 317 25.53 -10.58 2.24
CA VAL A 317 24.67 -9.65 2.99
C VAL A 317 24.64 -10.04 4.48
N GLU A 318 24.39 -11.32 4.80
CA GLU A 318 24.41 -11.82 6.17
C GLU A 318 25.77 -11.62 6.85
N SER A 319 26.86 -11.94 6.15
CA SER A 319 28.22 -11.79 6.69
C SER A 319 28.53 -10.33 7.04
N PHE A 320 28.16 -9.39 6.17
CA PHE A 320 28.30 -7.96 6.44
C PHE A 320 27.51 -7.51 7.67
N PHE A 321 26.22 -7.88 7.76
CA PHE A 321 25.41 -7.47 8.89
C PHE A 321 25.87 -8.10 10.21
N LYS A 322 26.43 -9.31 10.15
CA LYS A 322 27.12 -9.94 11.28
C LYS A 322 28.35 -9.14 11.72
N GLU A 323 29.15 -8.67 10.78
CA GLU A 323 30.36 -7.87 11.03
C GLU A 323 30.04 -6.56 11.76
N ILE A 324 28.99 -5.85 11.34
CA ILE A 324 28.55 -4.61 11.99
C ILE A 324 27.63 -4.85 13.21
N ASN A 325 27.42 -6.10 13.61
CA ASN A 325 26.57 -6.51 14.74
C ASN A 325 25.13 -5.95 14.66
N CYS A 326 24.56 -5.86 13.46
CA CYS A 326 23.17 -5.45 13.28
C CYS A 326 22.23 -6.64 13.43
N LYS A 327 21.13 -6.46 14.19
CA LYS A 327 20.16 -7.54 14.49
C LYS A 327 18.82 -7.39 13.76
N ASN A 328 18.46 -6.16 13.38
CA ASN A 328 17.19 -5.84 12.77
C ASN A 328 17.37 -5.75 11.25
N VAL A 329 17.47 -6.93 10.62
CA VAL A 329 17.92 -7.05 9.23
C VAL A 329 16.84 -7.70 8.39
N TRP A 330 16.51 -7.05 7.29
CA TRP A 330 15.71 -7.61 6.21
C TRP A 330 16.59 -7.88 5.00
N TYR A 331 16.18 -8.81 4.15
CA TYR A 331 16.83 -9.08 2.87
C TYR A 331 15.78 -9.05 1.76
N GLY A 332 16.06 -8.32 0.69
CA GLY A 332 15.20 -8.23 -0.47
C GLY A 332 15.91 -8.67 -1.73
N ASN A 333 15.17 -9.22 -2.67
CA ASN A 333 15.62 -9.27 -4.06
C ASN A 333 14.41 -9.28 -5.00
N GLY A 334 14.60 -8.78 -6.19
CA GLY A 334 13.52 -8.53 -7.12
C GLY A 334 14.01 -8.33 -8.53
N ILE A 335 13.07 -8.39 -9.46
CA ILE A 335 13.28 -7.98 -10.84
C ILE A 335 11.98 -7.42 -11.36
N PHE A 336 12.09 -6.41 -12.22
CA PHE A 336 10.93 -5.89 -12.92
C PHE A 336 10.17 -7.06 -13.57
N VAL A 337 8.83 -7.02 -13.49
CA VAL A 337 7.83 -8.09 -13.71
C VAL A 337 8.03 -8.95 -15.00
N ALA A 338 8.93 -8.54 -15.89
CA ALA A 338 9.25 -9.17 -17.17
C ALA A 338 10.40 -10.23 -17.18
N GLY A 339 11.05 -10.61 -16.05
CA GLY A 339 12.22 -11.54 -16.10
C GLY A 339 12.36 -12.56 -14.95
N LEU A 340 11.84 -13.77 -15.07
CA LEU A 340 11.49 -14.61 -13.89
C LEU A 340 12.50 -15.66 -13.37
N LYS A 341 13.78 -15.72 -13.76
CA LYS A 341 14.65 -16.86 -13.32
C LYS A 341 15.80 -16.55 -12.37
N ALA A 342 16.29 -15.31 -12.28
CA ALA A 342 17.50 -15.03 -11.50
C ALA A 342 17.25 -14.82 -9.98
N VAL A 343 16.02 -14.50 -9.59
CA VAL A 343 15.72 -14.02 -8.22
C VAL A 343 15.32 -15.14 -7.26
N SER A 344 14.55 -16.13 -7.73
CA SER A 344 13.94 -17.17 -6.87
C SER A 344 14.98 -17.92 -6.02
N GLU A 345 16.14 -18.28 -6.59
CA GLU A 345 17.19 -18.97 -5.84
C GLU A 345 17.77 -18.13 -4.71
N SER A 346 18.04 -16.85 -4.95
CA SER A 346 18.58 -15.94 -3.92
C SER A 346 17.57 -15.68 -2.81
N ILE A 347 16.28 -15.56 -3.14
CA ILE A 347 15.20 -15.41 -2.16
C ILE A 347 15.04 -16.67 -1.31
N ARG A 348 14.96 -17.83 -1.96
CA ARG A 348 14.91 -19.15 -1.28
C ARG A 348 16.08 -19.29 -0.32
N ARG A 349 17.28 -18.91 -0.76
CA ARG A 349 18.48 -18.95 0.07
C ARG A 349 18.45 -17.95 1.23
N GLY A 350 17.96 -16.74 1.02
CA GLY A 350 17.72 -15.78 2.09
C GLY A 350 16.77 -16.33 3.17
N SER A 351 15.68 -16.97 2.76
CA SER A 351 14.73 -17.62 3.68
C SER A 351 15.39 -18.75 4.48
N GLU A 352 16.24 -19.57 3.86
CA GLU A 352 17.00 -20.61 4.57
C GLU A 352 17.94 -20.04 5.65
N LEU A 353 18.59 -18.89 5.39
CA LEU A 353 19.45 -18.23 6.37
C LEU A 353 18.62 -17.69 7.54
N ARG A 354 17.48 -17.06 7.25
CA ARG A 354 16.51 -16.60 8.26
C ARG A 354 16.04 -17.76 9.15
N ASP A 355 15.59 -18.86 8.55
CA ASP A 355 15.01 -20.00 9.28
C ASP A 355 16.03 -20.76 10.15
N LYS A 356 17.33 -20.64 9.82
CA LYS A 356 18.44 -21.11 10.67
C LYS A 356 18.75 -20.18 11.84
N ASN A 357 17.88 -19.21 12.12
CA ASN A 357 18.06 -18.15 13.10
C ASN A 357 19.33 -17.33 12.84
N GLY A 358 19.58 -17.03 11.56
CA GLY A 358 20.66 -16.18 11.10
C GLY A 358 20.50 -14.70 11.47
N ILE A 359 21.31 -13.85 10.86
CA ILE A 359 21.20 -12.39 11.04
C ILE A 359 19.97 -11.84 10.34
N ILE A 360 19.66 -12.36 9.14
CA ILE A 360 18.46 -12.00 8.38
C ILE A 360 17.22 -12.42 9.17
N LYS A 361 16.29 -11.49 9.40
CA LYS A 361 15.06 -11.69 10.18
C LYS A 361 13.82 -11.81 9.33
N LYS A 362 13.81 -11.12 8.18
CA LYS A 362 12.73 -11.18 7.20
C LYS A 362 13.27 -11.18 5.78
N VAL A 363 12.49 -11.76 4.88
CA VAL A 363 12.80 -11.84 3.46
C VAL A 363 11.62 -11.31 2.66
N TYR A 364 11.87 -10.46 1.68
CA TYR A 364 10.83 -9.99 0.76
C TYR A 364 11.24 -10.09 -0.70
N VAL A 365 10.24 -10.10 -1.59
CA VAL A 365 10.43 -10.12 -3.04
C VAL A 365 9.64 -9.01 -3.70
N TRP A 366 10.16 -8.48 -4.80
CA TRP A 366 9.47 -7.44 -5.57
C TRP A 366 9.72 -7.55 -7.08
N THR A 367 8.88 -6.98 -7.94
CA THR A 367 7.44 -6.70 -7.72
C THR A 367 6.67 -7.86 -8.35
N LEU A 368 5.65 -8.37 -7.67
CA LEU A 368 4.81 -9.46 -8.18
C LEU A 368 3.38 -8.98 -8.46
N GLU A 369 2.66 -9.73 -9.30
CA GLU A 369 1.29 -9.38 -9.71
C GLU A 369 0.42 -10.62 -9.88
N LYS A 370 0.98 -11.70 -10.45
CA LYS A 370 0.28 -12.94 -10.72
C LYS A 370 0.07 -13.72 -9.43
N GLU A 371 -1.15 -14.17 -9.22
CA GLU A 371 -1.55 -14.98 -8.06
C GLU A 371 -0.63 -16.20 -7.89
N GLU A 372 -0.30 -16.90 -8.98
CA GLU A 372 0.56 -18.08 -8.92
C GLU A 372 1.98 -17.76 -8.47
N SER A 373 2.53 -16.63 -8.92
CA SER A 373 3.86 -16.17 -8.47
C SER A 373 3.81 -15.73 -7.01
N ILE A 374 2.78 -14.98 -6.60
CA ILE A 374 2.60 -14.57 -5.21
C ILE A 374 2.51 -15.80 -4.29
N LYS A 375 1.74 -16.81 -4.71
CA LYS A 375 1.61 -18.09 -4.01
C LYS A 375 2.94 -18.84 -3.90
N GLU A 376 3.70 -18.98 -4.99
CA GLU A 376 5.04 -19.61 -4.98
C GLU A 376 5.93 -18.96 -3.92
N TYR A 377 5.99 -17.62 -3.88
CA TYR A 377 6.88 -16.94 -2.95
C TYR A 377 6.42 -17.02 -1.49
N TYR A 378 5.12 -16.86 -1.21
CA TYR A 378 4.62 -16.97 0.16
C TYR A 378 4.64 -18.38 0.72
N ILE A 379 4.31 -19.37 -0.10
CA ILE A 379 4.11 -20.75 0.36
C ILE A 379 5.40 -21.55 0.21
N ASP A 380 5.99 -21.57 -0.99
CA ASP A 380 7.13 -22.44 -1.28
C ASP A 380 8.44 -21.80 -0.80
N ASN A 381 8.65 -20.52 -1.08
CA ASN A 381 9.86 -19.80 -0.66
C ASN A 381 9.74 -19.14 0.73
N LYS A 382 8.55 -19.20 1.34
CA LYS A 382 8.26 -18.68 2.68
C LYS A 382 8.71 -17.23 2.89
N VAL A 383 8.59 -16.36 1.88
CA VAL A 383 8.91 -14.92 2.06
C VAL A 383 7.95 -14.29 3.05
N ASP A 384 8.43 -13.30 3.80
CA ASP A 384 7.64 -12.53 4.76
C ASP A 384 6.91 -11.37 4.11
N GLY A 385 7.37 -10.86 2.97
CA GLY A 385 6.66 -9.82 2.25
C GLY A 385 6.78 -9.94 0.74
N VAL A 386 5.76 -9.44 0.04
CA VAL A 386 5.73 -9.31 -1.41
C VAL A 386 5.37 -7.86 -1.73
N PHE A 387 6.13 -7.25 -2.65
CA PHE A 387 5.77 -5.95 -3.18
C PHE A 387 4.82 -6.12 -4.35
N ILE A 388 3.80 -5.28 -4.37
CA ILE A 388 2.78 -5.23 -5.41
C ILE A 388 2.53 -3.80 -5.85
N ASN A 389 2.16 -3.60 -7.11
CA ASN A 389 1.74 -2.28 -7.57
C ASN A 389 0.28 -2.03 -7.12
N PRO A 390 0.00 -0.95 -6.36
CA PRO A 390 -1.35 -0.66 -5.86
C PRO A 390 -2.27 -0.10 -6.95
N VAL A 391 -1.70 0.62 -7.93
CA VAL A 391 -2.42 1.32 -9.00
C VAL A 391 -1.93 0.94 -10.39
N GLY A 392 -2.74 1.26 -11.40
CA GLY A 392 -2.40 1.11 -12.82
C GLY A 392 -2.89 -0.19 -13.47
N MET A 393 -2.25 -0.55 -14.58
CA MET A 393 -2.60 -1.70 -15.43
C MET A 393 -2.32 -3.06 -14.73
N PHE A 394 -1.64 -3.02 -13.60
CA PHE A 394 -0.94 -4.14 -12.97
C PHE A 394 -1.39 -4.34 -11.52
N LYS A 395 -2.69 -4.54 -11.31
CA LYS A 395 -3.35 -4.55 -9.99
C LYS A 395 -3.08 -5.86 -9.23
N GLY A 396 -2.00 -5.91 -8.46
CA GLY A 396 -1.60 -7.08 -7.67
C GLY A 396 -2.35 -7.26 -6.34
N VAL A 397 -2.93 -6.19 -5.77
CA VAL A 397 -3.51 -6.19 -4.42
C VAL A 397 -4.58 -7.27 -4.23
N GLY A 398 -5.53 -7.35 -5.17
CA GLY A 398 -6.60 -8.34 -5.07
C GLY A 398 -6.07 -9.78 -5.07
N ASN A 399 -5.10 -10.08 -5.93
CA ASN A 399 -4.50 -11.41 -6.04
C ASN A 399 -3.70 -11.76 -4.78
N GLU A 400 -2.93 -10.81 -4.26
CA GLU A 400 -2.15 -11.03 -3.04
C GLU A 400 -3.04 -11.28 -1.82
N LEU A 401 -4.06 -10.43 -1.62
CA LEU A 401 -5.00 -10.63 -0.52
C LEU A 401 -5.77 -11.94 -0.67
N HIS A 402 -6.12 -12.32 -1.91
CA HIS A 402 -6.75 -13.62 -2.17
C HIS A 402 -5.86 -14.79 -1.71
N VAL A 403 -4.55 -14.76 -2.01
CA VAL A 403 -3.60 -15.77 -1.53
C VAL A 403 -3.49 -15.76 -0.01
N ILE A 404 -3.28 -14.58 0.60
CA ILE A 404 -3.04 -14.48 2.05
C ILE A 404 -4.27 -14.95 2.84
N TYR A 405 -5.48 -14.51 2.48
CA TYR A 405 -6.69 -14.93 3.18
C TYR A 405 -7.12 -16.35 2.81
N GLY A 406 -6.77 -16.85 1.62
CA GLY A 406 -7.06 -18.21 1.20
C GLY A 406 -6.22 -19.28 1.93
N GLU A 407 -5.06 -18.90 2.46
CA GLU A 407 -4.09 -19.82 3.06
C GLU A 407 -4.08 -19.68 4.59
N LYS A 408 -4.63 -20.67 5.28
CA LYS A 408 -4.75 -20.68 6.76
C LYS A 408 -3.44 -20.49 7.53
N SER A 409 -2.32 -20.87 6.92
CA SER A 409 -0.98 -20.76 7.50
C SER A 409 -0.40 -19.34 7.42
N LEU A 410 -1.09 -18.41 6.75
CA LEU A 410 -0.69 -17.02 6.59
C LEU A 410 -1.70 -16.10 7.27
N ARG A 411 -1.22 -14.93 7.70
CA ARG A 411 -2.06 -13.79 8.08
C ARG A 411 -1.33 -12.50 7.78
N LEU A 412 -2.06 -11.42 7.49
CA LEU A 412 -1.45 -10.09 7.49
C LEU A 412 -0.84 -9.80 8.87
N SER A 413 0.39 -9.30 8.86
CA SER A 413 1.03 -8.67 10.02
C SER A 413 0.20 -7.46 10.48
N ARG A 414 0.20 -7.20 11.77
CA ARG A 414 -0.53 -6.09 12.40
C ARG A 414 0.41 -5.32 13.32
N ARG A 415 0.05 -4.08 13.64
CA ARG A 415 0.79 -3.34 14.67
C ARG A 415 0.90 -4.15 15.96
N GLY A 416 2.14 -4.26 16.46
CA GLY A 416 2.48 -5.07 17.63
C GLY A 416 3.10 -6.42 17.30
N ASP A 417 3.00 -6.89 16.05
CA ASP A 417 3.90 -7.94 15.56
C ASP A 417 5.33 -7.39 15.52
N ASP A 418 6.29 -8.20 15.98
CA ASP A 418 7.71 -7.85 15.93
C ASP A 418 8.24 -8.06 14.49
N PRO A 419 8.60 -6.99 13.76
CA PRO A 419 9.04 -7.09 12.37
C PRO A 419 10.44 -7.72 12.24
N PHE A 420 11.12 -8.00 13.35
CA PHE A 420 12.44 -8.64 13.39
C PHE A 420 12.44 -9.98 14.14
N ALA A 421 11.27 -10.47 14.57
CA ALA A 421 11.11 -11.82 15.06
C ALA A 421 11.01 -12.82 13.89
N VAL A 422 11.86 -13.86 13.92
CA VAL A 422 11.75 -14.99 12.99
C VAL A 422 10.58 -15.85 13.44
N HIS A 423 9.62 -16.07 12.54
CA HIS A 423 8.51 -16.99 12.76
C HIS A 423 9.02 -18.43 12.76
N LYS A 424 8.56 -19.26 13.69
CA LYS A 424 9.06 -20.61 13.93
C LYS A 424 8.07 -21.69 13.56
#